data_AF-A0A0B8T1Q8-F1
#
_entry.id   AF-A0A0B8T1Q8-F1
#
_cell.length_a   1.000
_cell.length_b   1.000
_cell.length_c   1.000
_cell.angle_alpha   90.00
_cell.angle_beta   90.00
_cell.angle_gamma   90.00
#
_symmetry.space_group_name_H-M   'P 1'
#
loop_
_entity.id
_entity.type
_entity.pdbx_description
1 polymer ?
#
loop_
_entity_poly.entity_id
_entity_poly.type
_entity_poly.pdbx_seq_one_letter_code
_entity_poly.pdbx_strand_id
1 'polypeptide(L)'
;MNIQERVLAVLKPLVASNGFGATTVEGLATNLSASLSDESTDEDIIAAIEGAKPYFTLMQSENTRYINEYKKKNPTPPNPNPQPNNPNPANPAPQVDKISELEKKIDQLLQYNNSLSLTQKWEKLAEANGIKNATLVTKWQPQTEEEFDSAMEDLKAFNKDHVKQNANDRSPGKPNAGGALPEASKTLTATGKQVLENLKAQNERNKTN
;
A
#
# COMPACT_ATOMS: atom_id res chain seq x y z
N MET A 1 25.07 -21.78 -22.23
CA MET A 1 23.78 -21.17 -21.88
C MET A 1 23.21 -22.00 -20.74
N ASN A 2 22.96 -21.39 -19.59
CA ASN A 2 22.43 -22.12 -18.42
C ASN A 2 20.93 -22.43 -18.61
N ILE A 3 20.37 -23.35 -17.81
CA ILE A 3 18.96 -23.75 -17.94
C ILE A 3 17.98 -22.56 -17.83
N GLN A 4 18.25 -21.59 -16.96
CA GLN A 4 17.41 -20.41 -16.79
C GLN A 4 17.40 -19.52 -18.05
N GLU A 5 18.55 -19.31 -18.67
CA GLU A 5 18.69 -18.56 -19.91
C GLU A 5 17.90 -19.25 -21.05
N ARG A 6 17.97 -20.59 -21.12
CA ARG A 6 17.21 -21.40 -22.10
C ARG A 6 15.71 -21.26 -21.89
N VAL A 7 15.25 -21.41 -20.65
CA VAL A 7 13.84 -21.19 -20.27
C VAL A 7 13.40 -19.77 -20.64
N LEU A 8 14.21 -18.76 -20.31
CA LEU A 8 13.90 -17.37 -20.61
C LEU A 8 13.76 -17.11 -22.11
N ALA A 9 14.62 -17.72 -22.93
CA ALA A 9 14.56 -17.58 -24.39
C ALA A 9 13.26 -18.14 -24.98
N VAL A 10 12.78 -19.28 -24.48
CA VAL A 10 11.51 -19.89 -24.90
C VAL A 10 10.30 -19.16 -24.33
N LEU A 11 10.37 -18.70 -23.08
CA LEU A 11 9.27 -18.05 -22.37
C LEU A 11 8.92 -16.68 -22.97
N LYS A 12 9.92 -15.87 -23.32
CA LYS A 12 9.76 -14.50 -23.83
C LYS A 12 8.72 -14.37 -24.96
N PRO A 13 8.80 -15.10 -26.09
CA PRO A 13 7.82 -14.98 -27.16
C PRO A 13 6.41 -15.44 -26.74
N LEU A 14 6.30 -16.42 -25.83
CA LEU A 14 5.02 -16.97 -25.41
C LEU A 14 4.23 -16.02 -24.50
N VAL A 15 4.92 -15.27 -23.64
CA VAL A 15 4.29 -14.36 -22.70
C VAL A 15 4.26 -12.90 -23.16
N ALA A 16 4.81 -12.61 -24.34
CA ALA A 16 4.81 -11.26 -24.92
C ALA A 16 3.40 -10.70 -25.09
N SER A 17 2.43 -11.54 -25.47
CA SER A 17 1.03 -11.16 -25.62
C SER A 17 0.30 -10.94 -24.29
N ASN A 18 0.85 -11.46 -23.18
CA ASN A 18 0.28 -11.27 -21.85
C ASN A 18 0.59 -9.89 -21.26
N GLY A 19 1.55 -9.15 -21.83
CA GLY A 19 1.92 -7.81 -21.39
C GLY A 19 2.73 -7.78 -20.09
N PHE A 20 3.43 -8.87 -19.74
CA PHE A 20 4.30 -8.90 -18.58
C PHE A 20 5.56 -8.04 -18.79
N GLY A 21 5.98 -7.34 -17.74
CA GLY A 21 7.25 -6.59 -17.74
C GLY A 21 8.47 -7.50 -17.61
N ALA A 22 9.65 -6.99 -17.96
CA ALA A 22 10.90 -7.76 -17.98
C ALA A 22 11.19 -8.50 -16.67
N THR A 23 11.08 -7.80 -15.53
CA THR A 23 11.31 -8.39 -14.19
C THR A 23 10.36 -9.56 -13.89
N THR A 24 9.09 -9.46 -14.31
CA THR A 24 8.13 -10.56 -14.15
C THR A 24 8.52 -11.76 -15.01
N VAL A 25 8.90 -11.53 -16.26
CA VAL A 25 9.33 -12.60 -17.17
C VAL A 25 10.61 -13.28 -16.67
N GLU A 26 11.56 -12.53 -16.14
CA GLU A 26 12.78 -13.08 -15.52
C GLU A 26 12.50 -13.89 -14.26
N GLY A 27 11.60 -13.40 -13.40
CA GLY A 27 11.16 -14.13 -12.20
C GLY A 27 10.40 -15.42 -12.53
N LEU A 28 9.59 -15.41 -13.60
CA LEU A 28 8.93 -16.61 -14.11
C LEU A 28 9.95 -17.61 -14.65
N ALA A 29 10.92 -17.17 -15.45
CA ALA A 29 11.98 -18.05 -15.94
C ALA A 29 12.78 -18.69 -14.80
N THR A 30 13.09 -17.90 -13.76
CA THR A 30 13.76 -18.41 -12.54
C THR A 30 12.93 -19.52 -11.88
N ASN A 31 11.64 -19.27 -11.63
CA ASN A 31 10.77 -20.26 -10.99
C ASN A 31 10.60 -21.54 -11.82
N LEU A 32 10.42 -21.40 -13.14
CA LEU A 32 10.28 -22.55 -14.04
C LEU A 32 11.58 -23.36 -14.14
N SER A 33 12.73 -22.68 -14.12
CA SER A 33 14.03 -23.35 -14.13
C SER A 33 14.36 -24.10 -12.85
N ALA A 34 13.71 -23.77 -11.72
CA ALA A 34 14.00 -24.40 -10.43
C ALA A 34 13.67 -25.90 -10.38
N SER A 35 12.74 -26.36 -11.22
CA SER A 35 12.39 -27.78 -11.38
C SER A 35 13.10 -28.46 -12.56
N LEU A 36 13.98 -27.75 -13.25
CA LEU A 36 14.70 -28.24 -14.42
C LEU A 36 16.20 -28.36 -14.11
N SER A 37 16.89 -29.20 -14.88
CA SER A 37 18.34 -29.38 -14.77
C SER A 37 19.02 -28.90 -16.05
N ASP A 38 20.35 -28.77 -16.03
CA ASP A 38 21.09 -28.43 -17.24
C ASP A 38 20.97 -29.51 -18.35
N GLU A 39 20.60 -30.73 -17.98
CA GLU A 39 20.35 -31.86 -18.89
C GLU A 39 18.93 -31.85 -19.47
N SER A 40 18.04 -30.99 -18.97
CA SER A 40 16.66 -30.89 -19.46
C SER A 40 16.63 -30.50 -20.93
N THR A 41 15.79 -31.20 -21.68
CA THR A 41 15.59 -30.99 -23.12
C THR A 41 14.74 -29.75 -23.39
N ASP A 42 14.72 -29.29 -24.64
CA ASP A 42 13.83 -28.20 -25.03
C ASP A 42 12.35 -28.60 -24.89
N GLU A 43 12.03 -29.89 -25.03
CA GLU A 43 10.69 -30.45 -24.80
C GLU A 43 10.29 -30.35 -23.33
N ASP A 44 11.20 -30.64 -22.40
CA ASP A 44 10.97 -30.48 -20.95
C ASP A 44 10.71 -29.01 -20.58
N ILE A 45 11.47 -28.09 -21.18
CA ILE A 45 11.30 -26.65 -20.99
C ILE A 45 9.93 -26.21 -21.48
N ILE A 46 9.54 -26.64 -22.69
CA ILE A 46 8.23 -26.31 -23.27
C ILE A 46 7.11 -26.88 -22.40
N ALA A 47 7.21 -28.14 -21.98
CA ALA A 47 6.21 -28.78 -21.12
C ALA A 47 6.04 -28.05 -19.77
N ALA A 48 7.15 -27.61 -19.16
CA ALA A 48 7.10 -26.81 -17.94
C ALA A 48 6.38 -25.47 -18.15
N ILE A 49 6.67 -24.78 -19.25
CA ILE A 49 6.02 -23.51 -19.61
C ILE A 49 4.54 -23.70 -19.90
N GLU A 50 4.16 -24.74 -20.66
CA GLU A 50 2.78 -25.05 -20.99
C GLU A 50 1.96 -25.42 -19.74
N GLY A 51 2.54 -26.21 -18.84
CA GLY A 51 1.92 -26.55 -17.55
C GLY A 51 1.66 -25.32 -16.66
N ALA A 52 2.51 -24.29 -16.78
CA ALA A 52 2.36 -23.04 -16.03
C ALA A 52 1.42 -22.02 -16.71
N LYS A 53 1.10 -22.20 -17.99
CA LYS A 53 0.32 -21.25 -18.81
C LYS A 53 -1.04 -20.85 -18.19
N PRO A 54 -1.84 -21.74 -17.58
CA PRO A 54 -3.09 -21.34 -16.92
C PRO A 54 -2.88 -20.31 -15.81
N TYR A 55 -1.77 -20.41 -15.06
CA TYR A 55 -1.44 -19.45 -14.02
C TYR A 55 -1.02 -18.09 -14.58
N PHE A 56 -0.37 -18.07 -15.74
CA PHE A 56 -0.06 -16.81 -16.44
C PHE A 56 -1.33 -16.08 -16.87
N THR A 57 -2.31 -16.81 -17.41
CA THR A 57 -3.62 -16.24 -17.76
C THR A 57 -4.34 -15.71 -16.52
N LEU A 58 -4.34 -16.46 -15.41
CA LEU A 58 -4.92 -16.00 -14.15
C LEU A 58 -4.24 -14.72 -13.65
N MET A 59 -2.91 -14.68 -13.62
CA MET A 59 -2.14 -13.51 -13.21
C MET A 59 -2.46 -12.28 -14.07
N GLN A 60 -2.56 -12.46 -15.38
CA GLN A 60 -2.96 -11.39 -16.30
C GLN A 60 -4.37 -10.88 -15.99
N SER A 61 -5.32 -11.78 -15.70
CA SER A 61 -6.69 -11.42 -15.36
C SER A 61 -6.77 -10.62 -14.05
N GLU A 62 -6.01 -11.01 -13.03
CA GLU A 62 -5.96 -10.32 -11.74
C GLU A 62 -5.29 -8.95 -11.90
N ASN A 63 -4.17 -8.86 -12.62
CA ASN A 63 -3.54 -7.57 -12.94
C ASN A 63 -4.50 -6.64 -13.69
N THR A 64 -5.25 -7.17 -14.65
CA THR A 64 -6.27 -6.40 -15.37
C THR A 64 -7.37 -5.92 -14.43
N ARG A 65 -7.83 -6.78 -13.50
CA ARG A 65 -8.80 -6.41 -12.47
C ARG A 65 -8.28 -5.27 -11.60
N TYR A 66 -7.07 -5.38 -11.07
CA TYR A 66 -6.45 -4.34 -10.23
C TYR A 66 -6.29 -3.01 -10.97
N ILE A 67 -5.83 -3.05 -12.22
CA ILE A 67 -5.71 -1.83 -13.05
C ILE A 67 -7.09 -1.19 -13.27
N ASN A 68 -8.12 -1.99 -13.56
CA ASN A 68 -9.47 -1.49 -13.78
C ASN A 68 -10.08 -0.91 -12.50
N GLU A 69 -9.89 -1.56 -11.35
CA GLU A 69 -10.30 -1.02 -10.05
C GLU A 69 -9.58 0.27 -9.71
N TYR A 70 -8.27 0.33 -9.96
CA TYR A 70 -7.48 1.54 -9.76
C TYR A 70 -7.98 2.69 -10.63
N LYS A 71 -8.22 2.45 -11.92
CA LYS A 71 -8.79 3.45 -12.84
C LYS A 71 -10.19 3.89 -12.42
N LYS A 72 -11.02 2.98 -11.90
CA LYS A 72 -12.35 3.31 -11.38
C LYS A 72 -12.28 4.21 -10.15
N LYS A 73 -11.32 3.96 -9.24
CA LYS A 73 -11.10 4.76 -8.03
C LYS A 73 -10.36 6.08 -8.31
N ASN A 74 -9.60 6.13 -9.40
CA ASN A 74 -8.81 7.28 -9.83
C ASN A 74 -9.19 7.67 -11.26
N PRO A 75 -10.41 8.19 -11.49
CA PRO A 75 -10.83 8.60 -12.82
C PRO A 75 -9.93 9.75 -13.29
N THR A 76 -9.21 9.54 -14.39
CA THR A 76 -8.53 10.63 -15.09
C THR A 76 -9.58 11.60 -15.63
N PRO A 77 -9.43 12.92 -15.41
CA PRO A 77 -10.33 13.90 -15.99
C PRO A 77 -10.35 13.77 -17.53
N PRO A 78 -11.47 14.10 -18.20
CA PRO A 78 -11.56 14.03 -19.65
C PRO A 78 -10.47 14.91 -20.26
N ASN A 79 -9.62 14.33 -21.11
CA ASN A 79 -8.70 15.11 -21.92
C ASN A 79 -9.55 15.91 -22.94
N PRO A 80 -9.50 17.26 -22.97
CA PRO A 80 -10.35 18.06 -23.87
C PRO A 80 -10.04 17.89 -25.36
N ASN A 81 -9.01 17.12 -25.72
CA ASN A 81 -8.56 17.00 -27.10
C ASN A 81 -8.41 15.52 -27.51
N PRO A 82 -9.45 14.90 -28.11
CA PRO A 82 -9.33 13.57 -28.69
C PRO A 82 -8.57 13.69 -30.01
N GLN A 83 -7.26 13.45 -29.98
CA GLN A 83 -6.46 13.34 -31.20
C GLN A 83 -6.88 12.05 -31.95
N PRO A 84 -7.00 12.07 -33.30
CA PRO A 84 -7.50 10.92 -34.06
C PRO A 84 -6.62 9.68 -33.87
N ASN A 85 -7.28 8.54 -33.66
CA ASN A 85 -6.67 7.24 -33.44
C ASN A 85 -5.93 6.76 -34.70
N ASN A 86 -4.60 6.79 -34.69
CA ASN A 86 -3.75 6.20 -35.73
C ASN A 86 -3.42 4.75 -35.31
N PRO A 87 -3.64 3.71 -36.15
CA PRO A 87 -3.50 2.31 -35.76
C PRO A 87 -2.04 1.82 -35.76
N ASN A 88 -1.17 2.55 -35.08
CA ASN A 88 0.19 2.12 -34.77
C ASN A 88 0.21 1.82 -33.25
N PRO A 89 0.81 0.70 -32.77
CA PRO A 89 1.00 0.53 -31.34
C PRO A 89 2.02 1.58 -30.89
N ALA A 90 1.50 2.73 -30.47
CA ALA A 90 2.28 3.75 -29.81
C ALA A 90 2.78 3.11 -28.51
N ASN A 91 4.06 2.77 -28.50
CA ASN A 91 4.84 2.61 -27.29
C ASN A 91 4.43 3.78 -26.37
N PRO A 92 3.91 3.54 -25.14
CA PRO A 92 3.49 4.65 -24.30
C PRO A 92 4.70 5.56 -24.14
N ALA A 93 4.56 6.82 -24.58
CA ALA A 93 5.58 7.83 -24.38
C ALA A 93 6.03 7.74 -22.92
N PRO A 94 7.34 7.68 -22.65
CA PRO A 94 7.82 7.39 -21.32
C PRO A 94 7.22 8.43 -20.37
N GLN A 95 6.57 7.97 -19.29
CA GLN A 95 5.95 8.82 -18.26
C GLN A 95 7.00 9.55 -17.41
N VAL A 96 8.09 10.02 -18.04
CA VAL A 96 9.23 10.69 -17.39
C VAL A 96 8.76 11.87 -16.56
N ASP A 97 7.75 12.60 -17.04
CA ASP A 97 7.19 13.74 -16.31
C ASP A 97 6.48 13.34 -15.00
N LYS A 98 5.78 12.20 -14.99
CA LYS A 98 5.12 11.70 -13.77
C LYS A 98 6.12 11.11 -12.78
N ILE A 99 7.16 10.44 -13.29
CA ILE A 99 8.24 9.92 -12.46
C ILE A 99 8.97 11.10 -11.80
N SER A 100 9.31 12.13 -12.55
CA SER A 100 9.94 13.35 -12.02
C SER A 100 9.05 14.09 -11.00
N GLU A 101 7.73 14.12 -11.21
CA GLU A 101 6.81 14.71 -10.24
C GLU A 101 6.71 13.89 -8.95
N LEU A 102 6.73 12.56 -9.05
CA LEU A 102 6.74 11.66 -7.89
C LEU A 102 8.04 11.75 -7.11
N GLU A 103 9.18 11.80 -7.79
CA GLU A 103 10.49 12.02 -7.17
C GLU A 103 10.50 13.32 -6.35
N LYS A 104 10.01 14.42 -6.92
CA LYS A 104 9.88 15.70 -6.20
C LYS A 104 8.98 15.60 -4.97
N LYS A 105 7.85 14.88 -5.06
CA LYS A 105 6.96 14.67 -3.91
C LYS A 105 7.61 13.80 -2.83
N ILE A 106 8.38 12.78 -3.23
CA ILE A 106 9.15 11.94 -2.29
C ILE A 106 10.19 12.81 -1.58
N ASP A 107 10.94 13.63 -2.31
CA ASP A 107 11.93 14.53 -1.72
C ASP A 107 11.29 15.52 -0.74
N GLN A 108 10.14 16.10 -1.09
CA GLN A 108 9.38 16.98 -0.21
C GLN A 108 8.91 16.27 1.06
N LEU A 109 8.44 15.02 0.95
CA LEU A 109 8.02 14.22 2.10
C LEU A 109 9.20 13.83 2.99
N LEU A 110 10.36 13.50 2.41
CA LEU A 110 11.58 13.21 3.14
C LEU A 110 12.09 14.45 3.88
N GLN A 111 12.09 15.62 3.22
CA GLN A 111 12.45 16.89 3.86
C GLN A 111 11.49 17.24 5.00
N TYR A 112 10.18 17.10 4.77
CA TYR A 112 9.19 17.30 5.82
C TYR A 112 9.43 16.37 7.00
N ASN A 113 9.62 15.07 6.76
CA ASN A 113 9.88 14.09 7.80
C ASN A 113 11.17 14.40 8.58
N ASN A 114 12.24 14.79 7.88
CA ASN A 114 13.51 15.17 8.51
C ASN A 114 13.41 16.48 9.31
N SER A 115 12.48 17.38 8.97
CA SER A 115 12.21 18.59 9.74
C SER A 115 11.43 18.36 11.03
N LEU A 116 10.79 17.20 11.18
CA LEU A 116 10.00 16.87 12.37
C LEU A 116 10.91 16.41 13.51
N SER A 117 10.62 16.90 14.71
CA SER A 117 11.20 16.35 15.94
C SER A 117 10.72 14.91 16.17
N LEU A 118 11.49 14.15 16.95
CA LEU A 118 11.14 12.78 17.35
C LEU A 118 9.74 12.70 17.98
N THR A 119 9.39 13.68 18.81
CA THR A 119 8.05 13.83 19.41
C THR A 119 6.95 13.93 18.35
N GLN A 120 7.13 14.78 17.35
CA GLN A 120 6.13 14.99 16.30
C GLN A 120 6.01 13.79 15.37
N LYS A 121 7.14 13.10 15.08
CA LYS A 121 7.14 11.84 14.34
C LYS A 121 6.29 10.80 15.09
N TRP A 122 6.47 10.71 16.41
CA TRP A 122 5.77 9.76 17.28
C TRP A 122 4.26 10.04 17.36
N GLU A 123 3.87 11.29 17.55
CA GLU A 123 2.46 11.71 17.60
C GLU A 123 1.73 11.39 16.29
N LYS A 124 2.32 11.73 15.14
CA LYS A 124 1.74 11.44 13.82
C LYS A 124 1.60 9.94 13.58
N LEU A 125 2.57 9.14 14.01
CA LEU A 125 2.51 7.68 13.86
C LEU A 125 1.45 7.06 14.77
N ALA A 126 1.31 7.54 16.01
CA ALA A 126 0.26 7.13 16.93
C ALA A 126 -1.13 7.44 16.34
N GLU A 127 -1.34 8.64 15.79
CA GLU A 127 -2.58 9.03 15.11
C GLU A 127 -2.90 8.10 13.93
N ALA A 128 -1.90 7.81 13.07
CA ALA A 128 -2.07 6.94 11.90
C ALA A 128 -2.44 5.49 12.29
N ASN A 129 -1.99 5.03 13.45
CA ASN A 129 -2.32 3.71 14.00
C ASN A 129 -3.58 3.71 14.88
N GLY A 130 -4.31 4.84 14.92
CA GLY A 130 -5.56 4.97 15.67
C GLY A 130 -5.40 5.06 17.19
N ILE A 131 -4.19 5.34 17.68
CA ILE A 131 -3.87 5.50 19.09
C ILE A 131 -4.19 6.94 19.51
N LYS A 132 -5.31 7.11 20.21
CA LYS A 132 -5.85 8.44 20.61
C LYS A 132 -5.59 8.82 22.07
N ASN A 133 -5.00 7.91 22.85
CA ASN A 133 -4.77 8.13 24.27
C ASN A 133 -3.43 8.86 24.47
N ALA A 134 -3.50 10.17 24.74
CA ALA A 134 -2.32 11.02 24.93
C ALA A 134 -1.37 10.50 26.02
N THR A 135 -1.88 9.92 27.11
CA THR A 135 -1.06 9.35 28.18
C THR A 135 -0.23 8.15 27.71
N LEU A 136 -0.79 7.31 26.83
CA LEU A 136 -0.05 6.21 26.22
C LEU A 136 0.99 6.74 25.22
N VAL A 137 0.64 7.73 24.42
CA VAL A 137 1.58 8.34 23.47
C VAL A 137 2.79 8.91 24.21
N THR A 138 2.58 9.66 25.30
CA THR A 138 3.69 10.23 26.10
C THR A 138 4.51 9.16 26.82
N LYS A 139 3.87 8.13 27.40
CA LYS A 139 4.57 7.08 28.17
C LYS A 139 5.54 6.27 27.30
N TRP A 140 5.15 5.99 26.06
CA TRP A 140 5.89 5.13 25.14
C TRP A 140 6.71 5.94 24.14
N GLN A 141 6.83 7.25 24.35
CA GLN A 141 7.59 8.10 23.47
C GLN A 141 9.09 7.74 23.52
N PRO A 142 9.72 7.47 22.37
CA PRO A 142 11.14 7.15 22.31
C PRO A 142 12.00 8.35 22.71
N GLN A 143 13.14 8.10 23.34
CA GLN A 143 14.08 9.15 23.73
C GLN A 143 15.05 9.50 22.60
N THR A 144 15.36 8.53 21.73
CA THR A 144 16.20 8.71 20.55
C THR A 144 15.54 8.15 19.28
N GLU A 145 16.08 8.50 18.11
CA GLU A 145 15.54 8.04 16.83
C GLU A 145 15.76 6.54 16.60
N GLU A 146 16.83 5.98 17.16
CA GLU A 146 17.16 4.55 17.08
C GLU A 146 16.16 3.67 17.87
N GLU A 147 15.55 4.22 18.92
CA GLU A 147 14.56 3.52 19.75
C GLU A 147 13.14 3.57 19.16
N PHE A 148 12.93 4.38 18.12
CA PHE A 148 11.61 4.70 17.58
C PHE A 148 10.84 3.47 17.08
N ASP A 149 11.51 2.61 16.30
CA ASP A 149 10.89 1.41 15.73
C ASP A 149 10.54 0.38 16.81
N SER A 150 11.42 0.20 17.80
CA SER A 150 11.18 -0.71 18.92
C SER A 150 10.04 -0.22 19.81
N ALA A 151 10.02 1.08 20.14
CA ALA A 151 8.95 1.69 20.92
C ALA A 151 7.60 1.52 20.21
N MET A 152 7.59 1.57 18.88
CA MET A 152 6.36 1.43 18.09
C MET A 152 5.78 0.02 18.14
N GLU A 153 6.62 -1.01 17.99
CA GLU A 153 6.16 -2.38 18.08
C GLU A 153 5.59 -2.68 19.48
N ASP A 154 6.20 -2.13 20.53
CA ASP A 154 5.67 -2.26 21.88
C ASP A 154 4.32 -1.53 22.07
N LEU A 155 4.17 -0.32 21.52
CA LEU A 155 2.93 0.45 21.59
C LEU A 155 1.79 -0.25 20.83
N LYS A 156 2.08 -0.84 19.66
CA LYS A 156 1.12 -1.65 18.88
C LYS A 156 0.71 -2.92 19.65
N ALA A 157 1.68 -3.64 20.22
CA ALA A 157 1.42 -4.84 21.01
C ALA A 157 0.53 -4.52 22.22
N PHE A 158 0.87 -3.47 22.97
CA PHE A 158 0.08 -3.00 24.10
C PHE A 158 -1.35 -2.62 23.70
N ASN A 159 -1.54 -1.86 22.61
CA ASN A 159 -2.88 -1.47 22.15
C ASN A 159 -3.70 -2.69 21.71
N LYS A 160 -3.08 -3.65 21.00
CA LYS A 160 -3.73 -4.90 20.59
C LYS A 160 -4.19 -5.72 21.79
N ASP A 161 -3.35 -5.86 22.80
CA ASP A 161 -3.67 -6.62 24.01
C ASP A 161 -4.69 -5.90 24.89
N HIS A 162 -4.62 -4.58 25.01
CA HIS A 162 -5.60 -3.78 25.74
C HIS A 162 -6.99 -3.81 25.07
N VAL A 163 -7.05 -3.73 23.73
CA VAL A 163 -8.31 -3.88 22.98
C VAL A 163 -8.88 -5.29 23.11
N LYS A 164 -8.04 -6.33 23.03
CA LYS A 164 -8.46 -7.73 23.25
C LYS A 164 -8.95 -7.98 24.66
N GLN A 165 -8.24 -7.47 25.67
CA GLN A 165 -8.62 -7.61 27.07
C GLN A 165 -9.95 -6.88 27.34
N ASN A 166 -10.11 -5.65 26.86
CA ASN A 166 -11.37 -4.92 26.97
C ASN A 166 -12.53 -5.57 26.18
N ALA A 167 -12.25 -6.24 25.06
CA ALA A 167 -13.26 -7.01 24.31
C ALA A 167 -13.63 -8.32 25.02
N ASN A 168 -12.67 -9.01 25.64
CA ASN A 168 -12.89 -10.23 26.41
C ASN A 168 -13.60 -9.94 27.75
N ASP A 169 -13.29 -8.82 28.40
CA ASP A 169 -13.97 -8.37 29.62
C ASP A 169 -15.38 -7.82 29.34
N ARG A 170 -15.69 -7.47 28.08
CA ARG A 170 -17.04 -7.14 27.59
C ARG A 170 -17.79 -8.33 26.98
N SER A 171 -17.24 -9.54 27.04
CA SER A 171 -17.96 -10.75 26.60
C SER A 171 -19.22 -10.97 27.47
N PRO A 172 -20.37 -11.38 26.91
CA PRO A 172 -21.69 -11.33 27.57
C PRO A 172 -21.87 -12.35 28.72
N GLY A 173 -20.79 -12.88 29.29
CA GLY A 173 -20.82 -14.02 30.23
C GLY A 173 -20.18 -13.79 31.59
N LYS A 174 -19.71 -12.59 31.94
CA LYS A 174 -19.21 -12.29 33.29
C LYS A 174 -20.15 -11.33 34.03
N PRO A 175 -20.62 -11.66 35.24
CA PRO A 175 -21.55 -10.81 35.99
C PRO A 175 -20.90 -9.47 36.36
N ASN A 176 -21.59 -8.38 35.97
CA ASN A 176 -21.30 -7.00 36.33
C ASN A 176 -21.01 -6.84 37.83
N ALA A 177 -19.83 -6.35 38.18
CA ALA A 177 -19.67 -5.55 39.39
C ALA A 177 -20.02 -4.10 39.03
N GLY A 178 -21.13 -3.62 39.57
CA GLY A 178 -21.78 -2.37 39.19
C GLY A 178 -20.89 -1.14 39.30
N GLY A 179 -20.79 -0.41 38.19
CA GLY A 179 -20.45 1.00 38.15
C GLY A 179 -21.30 1.63 37.05
N ALA A 180 -22.06 2.67 37.39
CA ALA A 180 -22.96 3.34 36.45
C ALA A 180 -22.21 3.71 35.16
N LEU A 181 -22.82 3.39 34.01
CA LEU A 181 -22.36 3.86 32.71
C LEU A 181 -22.29 5.39 32.73
N PRO A 182 -21.17 6.02 32.34
CA PRO A 182 -21.19 7.46 32.10
C PRO A 182 -22.15 7.72 30.95
N GLU A 183 -23.11 8.64 31.15
CA GLU A 183 -24.04 9.04 30.11
C GLU A 183 -23.28 9.43 28.84
N ALA A 184 -23.79 8.97 27.70
CA ALA A 184 -23.25 9.34 26.39
C ALA A 184 -23.37 10.85 26.22
N SER A 185 -22.27 11.58 26.44
CA SER A 185 -22.20 13.01 26.19
C SER A 185 -22.45 13.26 24.70
N LYS A 186 -23.61 13.83 24.39
CA LYS A 186 -24.00 14.29 23.04
C LYS A 186 -23.25 15.55 22.59
N THR A 187 -22.18 15.93 23.30
CA THR A 187 -21.41 17.14 23.00
C THR A 187 -19.99 16.79 22.58
N LEU A 188 -19.58 17.36 21.44
CA LEU A 188 -18.20 17.32 20.97
C LEU A 188 -17.27 17.88 22.07
N THR A 189 -16.15 17.18 22.30
CA THR A 189 -15.07 17.66 23.17
C THR A 189 -14.56 19.02 22.69
N ALA A 190 -13.92 19.80 23.57
CA ALA A 190 -13.41 21.13 23.21
C ALA A 190 -12.51 21.09 21.94
N THR A 191 -11.66 20.06 21.84
CA THR A 191 -10.84 19.79 20.66
C THR A 191 -11.68 19.45 19.43
N GLY A 192 -12.73 18.64 19.58
CA GLY A 192 -13.67 18.31 18.50
C GLY A 192 -14.42 19.54 17.97
N LYS A 193 -14.74 20.51 18.82
CA LYS A 193 -15.33 21.79 18.40
C LYS A 193 -14.33 22.64 17.61
N GLN A 194 -13.09 22.74 18.10
CA GLN A 194 -12.04 23.52 17.45
C GLN A 194 -11.66 22.95 16.07
N VAL A 195 -11.58 21.62 15.94
CA VAL A 195 -11.33 20.95 14.65
C VAL A 195 -12.48 21.20 13.67
N LEU A 196 -13.73 21.14 14.13
CA LEU A 196 -14.90 21.42 13.29
C LEU A 196 -14.92 22.89 12.83
N GLU A 197 -14.50 23.81 13.68
CA GLU A 197 -14.43 25.24 13.38
C GLU A 197 -13.33 25.55 12.35
N ASN A 198 -12.15 24.93 12.49
CA ASN A 198 -11.07 25.00 11.51
C ASN A 198 -11.48 24.40 10.15
N LEU A 199 -12.20 23.27 10.16
CA LEU A 199 -12.69 22.63 8.94
C LEU A 199 -13.73 23.48 8.22
N LYS A 200 -14.62 24.14 8.97
CA LYS A 200 -15.60 25.09 8.42
C LYS A 200 -14.91 26.31 7.82
N ALA A 201 -13.94 26.90 8.53
CA ALA A 201 -13.18 28.05 8.04
C ALA A 201 -12.39 27.72 6.75
N GLN A 202 -11.83 26.51 6.67
CA GLN A 202 -11.11 26.03 5.48
C GLN A 202 -12.07 25.79 4.30
N ASN A 203 -13.25 25.24 4.53
CA ASN A 203 -14.25 25.04 3.49
C ASN A 203 -14.84 26.36 2.96
N GLU A 204 -14.99 27.38 3.80
CA GLU A 204 -15.44 28.70 3.35
C GLU A 204 -14.35 29.45 2.55
N ARG A 205 -13.07 29.28 2.90
CA ARG A 205 -11.94 29.78 2.10
C ARG A 205 -11.82 29.11 0.72
N ASN A 206 -12.20 27.83 0.63
CA ASN A 206 -12.19 27.09 -0.63
C ASN A 206 -13.41 27.37 -1.54
N LYS A 207 -14.42 28.10 -1.05
CA LYS A 207 -15.57 28.53 -1.85
C LYS A 207 -15.43 29.94 -2.42
N THR A 208 -14.49 30.72 -1.90
CA THR A 208 -14.27 32.13 -2.27
C THR A 208 -13.06 32.35 -3.20
N ASN A 209 -12.41 31.27 -3.62
CA ASN A 209 -11.42 31.22 -4.71
C ASN A 209 -11.94 30.32 -5.83
#